data_AF-A0A2V5QMG8-F1
#
_entry.id   AF-A0A2V5QMG8-F1
#
_cell.length_a   1.000
_cell.length_b   1.000
_cell.length_c   1.000
_cell.angle_alpha   90.00
_cell.angle_beta   90.00
_cell.angle_gamma   90.00
#
_symmetry.space_group_name_H-M   'P 1'
#
loop_
_entity.id
_entity.type
_entity.pdbx_description
1 polymer ?
#
loop_
_entity_poly.entity_id
_entity_poly.type
_entity_poly.pdbx_seq_one_letter_code
_entity_poly.pdbx_strand_id
1 'polypeptide(L)' 'HTARQVASDKWDRPYSREQAAFPAPWTREHKFWPAVARIDNVYGDRHLFCSCPPVEEFEEE' A
#
# COMPACT_ATOMS: atom_id res chain seq x y z
N HIS A 1 -3.99 2.82 -3.70
CA HIS A 1 -4.45 2.41 -2.35
C HIS A 1 -4.33 0.92 -2.24
N THR A 2 -3.71 0.41 -1.18
CA THR A 2 -3.57 -1.04 -0.96
C THR A 2 -4.89 -1.66 -0.53
N ALA A 3 -5.01 -2.98 -0.66
CA ALA A 3 -6.18 -3.71 -0.14
C ALA A 3 -6.39 -3.45 1.35
N ARG A 4 -5.32 -3.48 2.16
CA ARG A 4 -5.35 -3.18 3.60
C ARG A 4 -5.90 -1.78 3.90
N GLN A 5 -5.49 -0.75 3.15
CA GLN A 5 -5.99 0.60 3.33
C GLN A 5 -7.48 0.71 3.03
N VAL A 6 -7.95 0.04 1.98
CA VAL A 6 -9.35 0.07 1.55
C VAL A 6 -10.25 -0.74 2.49
N ALA A 7 -9.73 -1.84 3.05
CA ALA A 7 -10.45 -2.72 3.96
C ALA A 7 -10.46 -2.22 5.42
N SER A 8 -9.65 -1.22 5.77
CA SER A 8 -9.59 -0.68 7.14
C SER A 8 -10.96 -0.21 7.65
N ASP A 9 -11.24 -0.35 8.94
CA ASP A 9 -12.47 0.17 9.55
C ASP A 9 -12.56 1.70 9.43
N LYS A 10 -11.41 2.39 9.53
CA LYS A 10 -11.33 3.85 9.49
C LYS A 10 -11.03 4.34 8.08
N TRP A 11 -11.80 5.34 7.64
CA TRP A 11 -11.60 5.97 6.33
C TRP A 11 -11.72 7.49 6.45
N ASP A 12 -10.59 8.14 6.72
CA ASP A 12 -10.49 9.59 6.90
C ASP A 12 -9.94 10.25 5.64
N ARG A 13 -10.74 10.23 4.56
CA ARG A 13 -10.40 10.83 3.27
C ARG A 13 -11.63 11.50 2.65
N PRO A 14 -11.49 12.65 1.97
CA PRO A 14 -12.62 13.38 1.38
C PRO A 14 -13.16 12.75 0.08
N TYR A 15 -12.89 11.46 -0.15
CA TYR A 15 -13.35 10.68 -1.30
C TYR A 15 -13.65 9.24 -0.86
N SER A 16 -14.50 8.53 -1.59
CA SER A 16 -14.93 7.18 -1.20
C SER A 16 -13.83 6.12 -1.44
N ARG A 17 -13.97 4.99 -0.75
CA ARG A 17 -13.18 3.77 -1.01
C ARG A 17 -13.33 3.31 -2.45
N GLU A 18 -14.53 3.48 -2.99
CA GLU A 18 -14.87 3.12 -4.36
C GLU A 18 -14.07 3.92 -5.37
N GLN A 19 -14.01 5.25 -5.19
CA GLN A 19 -13.20 6.13 -6.05
C GLN A 19 -11.71 5.79 -5.95
N ALA A 20 -11.25 5.32 -4.79
CA ALA A 20 -9.86 4.94 -4.57
C ALA A 20 -9.47 3.58 -5.19
N ALA A 21 -10.35 2.59 -5.08
CA ALA A 21 -10.09 1.23 -5.54
C ALA A 21 -10.53 0.98 -6.98
N PHE A 22 -11.61 1.62 -7.42
CA PHE A 22 -12.28 1.35 -8.69
C PHE A 22 -12.60 2.63 -9.49
N PRO A 23 -11.59 3.43 -9.85
CA PRO A 23 -11.81 4.71 -10.55
C PRO A 23 -12.31 4.56 -12.00
N ALA A 24 -12.25 3.36 -12.59
CA ALA A 24 -12.70 3.09 -13.94
C ALA A 24 -13.39 1.71 -14.04
N PRO A 25 -14.35 1.51 -14.97
CA PRO A 25 -15.18 0.29 -15.00
C PRO A 25 -14.38 -1.02 -15.04
N TRP A 26 -13.35 -1.09 -15.89
CA TRP A 26 -12.52 -2.30 -16.06
C TRP A 26 -11.74 -2.70 -14.80
N THR A 27 -11.50 -1.77 -13.87
CA THR A 27 -10.80 -2.08 -12.62
C THR A 27 -11.62 -2.95 -11.66
N ARG A 28 -12.93 -3.10 -11.91
CA ARG A 28 -13.82 -4.02 -11.19
C ARG A 28 -13.73 -5.45 -11.70
N GLU A 29 -13.57 -5.61 -13.01
CA GLU A 29 -13.48 -6.92 -13.65
C GLU A 29 -12.16 -7.60 -13.29
N HIS A 30 -11.07 -6.83 -13.36
CA HIS A 30 -9.73 -7.31 -13.07
C HIS A 30 -9.00 -6.33 -12.15
N LYS A 31 -9.14 -6.57 -10.84
CA LYS A 31 -8.50 -5.76 -9.83
C LYS A 31 -7.07 -6.24 -9.54
N PHE A 32 -6.09 -5.50 -10.03
CA PHE A 32 -4.72 -5.60 -9.55
C PHE A 32 -4.53 -4.70 -8.33
N TRP A 33 -4.02 -5.27 -7.23
CA TRP A 33 -3.80 -4.54 -5.99
C TRP A 33 -2.34 -4.09 -5.87
N PRO A 34 -2.09 -2.80 -5.57
CA PRO A 34 -0.78 -2.39 -5.09
C PRO A 34 -0.46 -3.12 -3.78
N ALA A 35 0.66 -3.84 -3.73
CA ALA A 35 1.08 -4.61 -2.56
C ALA A 35 1.42 -3.69 -1.38
N VAL A 36 2.06 -2.56 -1.66
CA VAL A 36 2.50 -1.57 -0.68
C VAL A 36 1.95 -0.18 -0.99
N ALA A 37 1.95 0.70 0.02
CA ALA A 37 1.62 2.10 -0.15
C ALA A 37 2.72 2.84 -0.93
N ARG A 38 2.59 4.16 -1.05
CA ARG A 38 3.64 4.97 -1.67
C ARG A 38 4.96 4.83 -0.88
N ILE A 39 6.04 4.55 -1.59
CA ILE A 39 7.39 4.42 -1.03
C ILE A 39 7.90 5.78 -0.55
N ASP A 40 8.62 5.78 0.58
CA ASP A 40 9.40 6.93 1.05
C ASP A 40 10.83 6.86 0.50
N ASN A 41 11.08 7.64 -0.54
CA ASN A 41 12.38 7.65 -1.20
C ASN A 41 13.47 8.32 -0.33
N VAL A 42 13.13 9.40 0.37
CA VAL A 42 14.13 10.19 1.13
C VAL A 42 14.60 9.42 2.35
N TYR A 43 13.72 8.64 2.98
CA TYR A 43 14.12 7.73 4.05
C TYR A 43 15.13 6.69 3.56
N GLY A 44 14.88 6.07 2.39
CA GLY A 44 15.79 5.09 1.79
C GLY A 44 17.18 5.67 1.47
N ASP A 45 17.24 6.88 0.92
CA ASP A 45 18.52 7.56 0.62
C ASP A 45 19.33 7.88 1.89
N ARG A 46 18.65 8.13 3.01
CA ARG A 46 19.29 8.46 4.31
C ARG A 46 19.64 7.23 5.15
N HIS A 47 18.98 6.10 4.91
CA HIS A 47 19.15 4.84 5.64
C HIS A 47 19.40 3.71 4.65
N LEU A 48 20.61 3.69 4.09
CA LEU A 48 20.95 2.81 2.99
C LEU A 48 21.12 1.36 3.44
N PHE A 49 20.14 0.51 3.09
CA PHE A 49 20.20 -0.95 3.25
C PHE A 49 20.11 -1.62 1.88
N CYS A 50 21.17 -2.30 1.47
CA CYS A 50 21.28 -2.93 0.14
C CYS A 50 21.38 -4.46 0.19
N SER A 51 21.24 -5.04 1.38
CA SER A 51 21.13 -6.48 1.61
C SER A 51 19.79 -6.79 2.28
N CYS A 52 19.35 -8.04 2.22
CA CYS A 52 18.18 -8.47 2.96
C CYS A 52 18.39 -8.18 4.45
N PRO A 53 17.42 -7.55 5.14
CA PRO A 53 17.44 -7.48 6.60
C PRO A 53 17.27 -8.90 7.18
N PRO A 54 17.64 -9.10 8.46
CA PRO A 54 17.40 -10.34 9.19
C PRO A 54 15.95 -10.81 9.08
N VAL A 55 15.72 -12.13 9.07
CA VAL A 55 14.38 -12.71 8.90
C VAL A 55 13.47 -12.34 10.07
N GLU A 56 14.07 -12.20 11.25
CA GLU A 56 13.46 -11.81 12.51
C GLU A 56 12.76 -10.44 12.41
N GLU A 57 13.23 -9.54 11.54
CA GLU A 57 12.59 -8.24 11.31
C GLU A 57 11.24 -8.34 10.58
N PHE A 58 10.93 -9.49 9.98
CA PHE A 58 9.65 -9.74 9.30
C PHE A 58 8.63 -10.51 10.15
N GLU A 59 8.98 -10.94 11.37
CA GLU A 59 8.12 -11.79 12.20
C GLU A 59 6.95 -11.01 12.87
N GLU A 60 6.95 -9.67 12.81
CA GLU A 60 5.98 -8.80 13.51
C GLU A 60 4.88 -8.15 12.63
N GLU A 61 4.74 -8.52 11.35
CA GLU A 61 3.68 -7.97 10.45
C GLU A 61 2.37 -8.77 10.36
#